data_AF-A0A101H314-F1
#
_entry.id   AF-A0A101H314-F1
#
_cell.length_a   1.000
_cell.length_b   1.000
_cell.length_c   1.000
_cell.angle_alpha   90.00
_cell.angle_beta   90.00
_cell.angle_gamma   90.00
#
_symmetry.space_group_name_H-M   'P 1'
#
loop_
_entity.id
_entity.type
_entity.pdbx_description
1 polymer ?
#
loop_
_entity_poly.entity_id
_entity_poly.type
_entity_poly.pdbx_seq_one_letter_code
_entity_poly.pdbx_strand_id
1 'polypeptide(L)'
;MPDQQDEHIIEASGRARIVIRNGMVVEVGDPLIRDCPLAKRFAYPIPEMTKEQIGANITHRIQAFGMCTPDREVLDDREFVGFGASEIISFGMRAGMLDAAVIACDGAGTVITPTPSLVQGIGGRMSGLVSTTPYPSVIRRIEEAGGIVVYPETGAIDQVGGAARAIAEGFTGIATTVALPEDAEAIRGLYPNVLIIGVHTTGLTVDEAQALVEAADLVTACASGPIREIAGVRALIQAGVSVPVFAMTEKGKEILIEKIRQSDEPVLIKPTKLPAGGGIQPEPLI
;
A
#
# COMPACT_ATOMS: atom_id res chain seq x y z
N MET A 1 -0.84 -28.39 4.24
CA MET A 1 -2.03 -29.24 4.52
C MET A 1 -2.80 -29.43 3.21
N PRO A 2 -3.34 -30.62 2.88
CA PRO A 2 -3.85 -30.91 1.53
C PRO A 2 -5.23 -30.32 1.19
N ASP A 3 -5.92 -29.69 2.14
CA ASP A 3 -7.30 -29.21 1.99
C ASP A 3 -7.44 -27.67 2.01
N GLN A 4 -6.35 -26.90 2.01
CA GLN A 4 -6.48 -25.45 1.89
C GLN A 4 -6.69 -25.11 0.41
N GLN A 5 -7.90 -24.66 0.09
CA GLN A 5 -8.20 -24.09 -1.22
C GLN A 5 -7.31 -22.86 -1.40
N ASP A 6 -6.29 -22.97 -2.25
CA ASP A 6 -5.47 -21.85 -2.73
C ASP A 6 -6.41 -20.80 -3.33
N GLU A 7 -6.66 -19.77 -2.53
CA GLU A 7 -7.51 -18.65 -2.85
C GLU A 7 -6.92 -17.36 -2.28
N HIS A 8 -6.94 -16.33 -3.11
CA HIS A 8 -6.57 -14.98 -2.77
C HIS A 8 -7.64 -14.03 -3.28
N ILE A 9 -8.04 -13.08 -2.43
CA ILE A 9 -8.97 -12.02 -2.79
C ILE A 9 -8.20 -10.70 -2.73
N ILE A 10 -8.20 -9.98 -3.85
CA ILE A 10 -7.60 -8.65 -3.95
C ILE A 10 -8.62 -7.65 -4.48
N GLU A 11 -8.37 -6.37 -4.22
CA GLU A 11 -9.02 -5.25 -4.85
C GLU A 11 -7.98 -4.48 -5.67
N ALA A 12 -8.15 -4.43 -6.99
CA ALA A 12 -7.23 -3.77 -7.90
C ALA A 12 -7.98 -2.81 -8.83
N SER A 13 -7.26 -1.83 -9.38
CA SER A 13 -7.67 -1.01 -10.53
C SER A 13 -9.15 -0.61 -10.52
N GLY A 14 -9.45 0.48 -9.80
CA GLY A 14 -10.85 0.90 -9.59
C GLY A 14 -11.57 0.11 -8.51
N ARG A 15 -10.83 -0.52 -7.59
CA ARG A 15 -11.37 -1.33 -6.50
C ARG A 15 -12.25 -2.48 -7.00
N ALA A 16 -11.94 -3.01 -8.18
CA ALA A 16 -12.56 -4.23 -8.67
C ALA A 16 -12.09 -5.40 -7.78
N ARG A 17 -13.06 -6.14 -7.22
CA ARG A 17 -12.78 -7.39 -6.51
C ARG A 17 -12.29 -8.45 -7.48
N ILE A 18 -11.21 -9.14 -7.15
CA ILE A 18 -10.59 -10.15 -8.00
C ILE A 18 -10.32 -11.39 -7.16
N VAL A 19 -10.70 -12.55 -7.69
CA VAL A 19 -10.40 -13.84 -7.07
C VAL A 19 -9.35 -14.55 -7.89
N ILE A 20 -8.27 -14.95 -7.23
CA ILE A 20 -7.18 -15.73 -7.80
C ILE A 20 -7.17 -17.08 -7.09
N ARG A 21 -7.17 -18.17 -7.85
CA ARG A 21 -7.04 -19.54 -7.33
C ARG A 21 -5.99 -20.29 -8.11
N ASN A 22 -5.04 -20.92 -7.41
CA ASN A 22 -3.96 -21.70 -8.05
C ASN A 22 -3.22 -20.88 -9.13
N GLY A 23 -2.92 -19.61 -8.83
CA GLY A 23 -2.27 -18.69 -9.77
C GLY A 23 -3.09 -18.35 -11.03
N MET A 24 -4.41 -18.52 -11.02
CA MET A 24 -5.28 -18.13 -12.12
C MET A 24 -6.36 -17.16 -11.67
N VAL A 25 -6.60 -16.11 -12.45
CA VAL A 25 -7.74 -15.21 -12.24
C VAL A 25 -9.02 -15.95 -12.61
N VAL A 26 -9.89 -16.18 -11.63
CA VAL A 26 -11.17 -16.90 -11.82
C VAL A 26 -12.39 -15.98 -11.79
N GLU A 27 -12.26 -14.78 -11.22
CA GLU A 27 -13.33 -13.78 -11.14
C GLU A 27 -12.74 -12.37 -11.20
N VAL A 28 -13.41 -11.48 -11.94
CA VAL A 28 -13.15 -10.03 -11.94
C VAL A 28 -14.48 -9.31 -11.77
N GLY A 29 -14.62 -8.57 -10.68
CA GLY A 29 -15.77 -7.73 -10.36
C GLY A 29 -15.79 -6.43 -11.15
N ASP A 30 -16.91 -5.71 -11.08
CA ASP A 30 -17.04 -4.41 -11.74
C ASP A 30 -16.18 -3.35 -11.00
N PRO A 31 -15.41 -2.53 -11.74
CA PRO A 31 -14.70 -1.42 -11.12
C PRO A 31 -15.67 -0.31 -10.74
N LEU A 32 -15.34 0.41 -9.66
CA LEU A 32 -16.12 1.55 -9.18
C LEU A 32 -15.80 2.86 -9.92
N ILE A 33 -14.72 2.87 -10.70
CA ILE A 33 -14.28 4.03 -11.49
C ILE A 33 -14.07 3.65 -12.95
N ARG A 34 -14.06 4.64 -13.83
CA ARG A 34 -13.91 4.50 -15.28
C ARG A 34 -12.52 4.87 -15.79
N ASP A 35 -11.79 5.74 -15.10
CA ASP A 35 -10.42 6.11 -15.45
C ASP A 35 -9.49 6.21 -14.24
N CYS A 36 -8.22 5.87 -14.43
CA CYS A 36 -7.15 6.10 -13.47
C CYS A 36 -5.83 6.40 -14.20
N PRO A 37 -5.28 7.63 -14.09
CA PRO A 37 -4.02 8.01 -14.73
C PRO A 37 -2.84 7.13 -14.32
N LEU A 38 -2.85 6.64 -13.08
CA LEU A 38 -1.83 5.73 -12.59
C LEU A 38 -1.94 4.34 -13.23
N ALA A 39 -3.16 3.84 -13.49
CA ALA A 39 -3.35 2.52 -14.09
C ALA A 39 -2.87 2.45 -15.54
N LYS A 40 -2.97 3.57 -16.28
CA LYS A 40 -2.34 3.75 -17.59
C LYS A 40 -0.80 3.72 -17.53
N ARG A 41 -0.26 4.05 -16.35
CA ARG A 41 1.14 4.03 -15.89
C ARG A 41 1.79 2.65 -15.74
N PHE A 42 0.99 1.61 -15.55
CA PHE A 42 1.50 0.30 -15.11
C PHE A 42 2.38 -0.38 -16.18
N ALA A 43 3.24 -1.31 -15.73
CA ALA A 43 4.07 -2.12 -16.62
C ALA A 43 3.23 -2.85 -17.68
N TYR A 44 2.03 -3.30 -17.30
CA TYR A 44 0.96 -3.68 -18.22
C TYR A 44 -0.19 -2.67 -18.08
N PRO A 45 -0.27 -1.64 -18.95
CA PRO A 45 -1.24 -0.57 -18.81
C PRO A 45 -2.70 -1.04 -18.83
N ILE A 46 -3.56 -0.28 -18.17
CA ILE A 46 -5.02 -0.40 -18.27
C ILE A 46 -5.56 0.91 -18.87
N PRO A 47 -5.69 1.00 -20.21
CA PRO A 47 -6.24 2.19 -20.88
C PRO A 47 -7.70 2.49 -20.52
N GLU A 48 -8.51 1.44 -20.36
CA GLU A 48 -9.93 1.49 -20.06
C GLU A 48 -10.24 0.57 -18.87
N MET A 49 -11.05 1.04 -17.93
CA MET A 49 -11.36 0.28 -16.71
C MET A 49 -12.43 -0.79 -16.99
N THR A 50 -12.08 -1.85 -17.74
CA THR A 50 -12.95 -3.01 -18.00
C THR A 50 -12.45 -4.27 -17.28
N LYS A 51 -13.35 -5.23 -17.07
CA LYS A 51 -13.01 -6.52 -16.43
C LYS A 51 -11.91 -7.26 -17.17
N GLU A 52 -11.93 -7.21 -18.49
CA GLU A 52 -10.98 -7.89 -19.37
C GLU A 52 -9.58 -7.29 -19.22
N GLN A 53 -9.46 -5.96 -19.26
CA GLN A 53 -8.16 -5.28 -19.12
C GLN A 53 -7.59 -5.39 -17.70
N ILE A 54 -8.45 -5.32 -16.69
CA ILE A 54 -8.08 -5.55 -15.28
C ILE A 54 -7.59 -6.99 -15.12
N GLY A 55 -8.33 -7.98 -15.61
CA GLY A 55 -7.95 -9.39 -15.56
C GLY A 55 -6.64 -9.68 -16.29
N ALA A 56 -6.42 -9.06 -17.45
CA ALA A 56 -5.18 -9.16 -18.20
C ALA A 56 -3.99 -8.55 -17.44
N ASN A 57 -4.17 -7.39 -16.80
CA ASN A 57 -3.14 -6.78 -15.94
C ASN A 57 -2.78 -7.70 -14.76
N ILE A 58 -3.76 -8.27 -14.06
CA ILE A 58 -3.50 -9.19 -12.95
C ILE A 58 -2.81 -10.45 -13.43
N THR A 59 -3.28 -11.05 -14.52
CA THR A 59 -2.64 -12.24 -15.13
C THR A 59 -1.17 -11.95 -15.48
N HIS A 60 -0.89 -10.76 -16.02
CA HIS A 60 0.49 -10.35 -16.28
C HIS A 60 1.33 -10.26 -15.00
N ARG A 61 0.80 -9.71 -13.90
CA ARG A 61 1.52 -9.65 -12.61
C ARG A 61 1.82 -11.03 -12.05
N ILE A 62 0.87 -11.96 -12.13
CA ILE A 62 1.06 -13.35 -11.75
C ILE A 62 2.24 -13.96 -12.54
N GLN A 63 2.26 -13.76 -13.87
CA GLN A 63 3.33 -14.26 -14.74
C GLN A 63 4.68 -13.57 -14.51
N ALA A 64 4.66 -12.26 -14.24
CA ALA A 64 5.87 -11.43 -14.19
C ALA A 64 6.65 -11.59 -12.88
N PHE A 65 5.98 -11.82 -11.75
CA PHE A 65 6.64 -11.90 -10.43
C PHE A 65 5.99 -12.89 -9.45
N GLY A 66 5.14 -13.79 -9.92
CA GLY A 66 4.53 -14.82 -9.10
C GLY A 66 3.49 -14.30 -8.10
N MET A 67 2.80 -13.19 -8.42
CA MET A 67 1.75 -12.66 -7.55
C MET A 67 0.71 -13.74 -7.20
N CYS A 68 0.41 -13.92 -5.92
CA CYS A 68 -0.54 -14.92 -5.42
C CYS A 68 -0.19 -16.35 -5.86
N THR A 69 1.10 -16.69 -5.93
CA THR A 69 1.58 -18.05 -6.18
C THR A 69 2.76 -18.42 -5.25
N PRO A 70 3.12 -19.72 -5.16
CA PRO A 70 4.34 -20.15 -4.48
C PRO A 70 5.64 -19.57 -5.03
N ASP A 71 5.62 -18.95 -6.22
CA ASP A 71 6.78 -18.36 -6.90
C ASP A 71 6.90 -16.85 -6.70
N ARG A 72 6.10 -16.26 -5.78
CA ARG A 72 6.16 -14.83 -5.45
C ARG A 72 7.59 -14.37 -5.19
N GLU A 73 8.06 -13.44 -6.02
CA GLU A 73 9.30 -12.71 -5.80
C GLU A 73 9.08 -11.67 -4.71
N VAL A 74 9.82 -11.70 -3.59
CA VAL A 74 9.55 -10.80 -2.47
C VAL A 74 10.50 -9.59 -2.39
N LEU A 75 11.58 -9.58 -3.17
CA LEU A 75 12.58 -8.51 -3.19
C LEU A 75 12.48 -7.67 -4.47
N ASP A 76 12.59 -6.36 -4.34
CA ASP A 76 12.76 -5.39 -5.44
C ASP A 76 13.29 -4.07 -4.86
N ASP A 77 14.07 -3.32 -5.63
CA ASP A 77 14.59 -2.01 -5.23
C ASP A 77 14.10 -0.88 -6.17
N ARG A 78 13.36 -1.22 -7.23
CA ARG A 78 12.90 -0.25 -8.22
C ARG A 78 11.81 0.64 -7.65
N GLU A 79 11.91 1.94 -7.92
CA GLU A 79 10.81 2.89 -7.73
C GLU A 79 9.84 2.82 -8.93
N PHE A 80 8.54 2.88 -8.64
CA PHE A 80 7.44 2.80 -9.61
C PHE A 80 6.68 4.12 -9.77
N VAL A 81 6.49 4.89 -8.69
CA VAL A 81 5.65 6.10 -8.69
C VAL A 81 6.25 7.27 -7.92
N GLY A 82 7.43 7.09 -7.33
CA GLY A 82 8.19 8.09 -6.57
C GLY A 82 7.73 8.22 -5.12
N PHE A 83 6.47 8.59 -4.89
CA PHE A 83 5.92 8.83 -3.54
C PHE A 83 4.88 7.78 -3.10
N GLY A 84 4.97 6.55 -3.61
CA GLY A 84 4.13 5.44 -3.15
C GLY A 84 4.44 5.07 -1.71
N ALA A 85 3.46 4.49 -1.00
CA ALA A 85 3.60 4.14 0.41
C ALA A 85 4.85 3.28 0.69
N SER A 86 5.04 2.21 -0.08
CA SER A 86 6.19 1.31 0.03
C SER A 86 7.51 1.99 -0.32
N GLU A 87 7.51 2.92 -1.29
CA GLU A 87 8.70 3.70 -1.66
C GLU A 87 9.10 4.66 -0.55
N ILE A 88 8.12 5.32 0.09
CA ILE A 88 8.34 6.23 1.22
C ILE A 88 8.90 5.44 2.41
N ILE A 89 8.32 4.29 2.74
CA ILE A 89 8.81 3.45 3.85
C ILE A 89 10.21 2.93 3.54
N SER A 90 10.41 2.33 2.37
CA SER A 90 11.71 1.80 1.93
C SER A 90 12.79 2.88 1.91
N PHE A 91 12.46 4.09 1.46
CA PHE A 91 13.34 5.26 1.56
C PHE A 91 13.63 5.62 3.02
N GLY A 92 12.61 5.78 3.87
CA GLY A 92 12.77 6.15 5.27
C GLY A 92 13.66 5.18 6.03
N MET A 93 13.60 3.89 5.70
CA MET A 93 14.49 2.87 6.25
C MET A 93 15.95 3.06 5.77
N ARG A 94 16.16 3.28 4.47
CA ARG A 94 17.51 3.59 3.93
C ARG A 94 18.10 4.87 4.49
N ALA A 95 17.26 5.87 4.79
CA ALA A 95 17.66 7.13 5.39
C ALA A 95 17.84 7.05 6.92
N GLY A 96 17.59 5.89 7.55
CA GLY A 96 17.71 5.71 9.00
C GLY A 96 16.60 6.39 9.82
N MET A 97 15.50 6.80 9.19
CA MET A 97 14.32 7.36 9.87
C MET A 97 13.38 6.28 10.40
N LEU A 98 13.46 5.08 9.82
CA LEU A 98 12.66 3.92 10.16
C LEU A 98 13.58 2.70 10.30
N ASP A 99 13.24 1.76 11.18
CA ASP A 99 13.97 0.52 11.39
C ASP A 99 13.16 -0.75 11.05
N ALA A 100 11.83 -0.63 10.90
CA ALA A 100 10.98 -1.70 10.43
C ALA A 100 9.69 -1.21 9.75
N ALA A 101 9.11 -2.11 8.95
CA ALA A 101 7.81 -1.93 8.33
C ALA A 101 6.87 -3.09 8.69
N VAL A 102 5.59 -2.78 8.90
CA VAL A 102 4.50 -3.75 8.99
C VAL A 102 3.62 -3.61 7.75
N ILE A 103 3.58 -4.64 6.92
CA ILE A 103 2.88 -4.62 5.63
C ILE A 103 2.13 -5.92 5.39
N ALA A 104 1.14 -5.89 4.49
CA ALA A 104 0.49 -7.10 4.00
C ALA A 104 1.28 -7.69 2.82
N CYS A 105 1.27 -9.02 2.68
CA CYS A 105 1.93 -9.76 1.61
C CYS A 105 1.04 -10.88 1.07
N ASP A 106 0.87 -10.94 -0.24
CA ASP A 106 0.28 -12.10 -0.90
C ASP A 106 1.15 -13.34 -0.67
N GLY A 107 0.55 -14.46 -0.24
CA GLY A 107 1.30 -15.66 0.14
C GLY A 107 1.85 -15.67 1.58
N ALA A 108 1.64 -14.63 2.40
CA ALA A 108 2.15 -14.61 3.78
C ALA A 108 1.28 -13.86 4.82
N GLY A 109 0.37 -12.97 4.41
CA GLY A 109 -0.43 -12.18 5.35
C GLY A 109 0.34 -11.00 5.94
N THR A 110 0.26 -10.78 7.25
CA THR A 110 1.06 -9.74 7.94
C THR A 110 2.55 -10.10 7.98
N VAL A 111 3.38 -9.18 7.49
CA VAL A 111 4.83 -9.27 7.50
C VAL A 111 5.43 -8.07 8.22
N ILE A 112 6.37 -8.33 9.13
CA ILE A 112 7.26 -7.33 9.72
C ILE A 112 8.61 -7.44 9.01
N THR A 113 9.24 -6.35 8.62
CA THR A 113 10.56 -6.42 8.00
C THR A 113 11.45 -5.22 8.27
N PRO A 114 12.72 -5.44 8.62
CA PRO A 114 13.76 -4.41 8.66
C PRO A 114 14.47 -4.22 7.30
N THR A 115 14.03 -4.94 6.25
CA THR A 115 14.71 -4.97 4.95
C THR A 115 14.00 -4.08 3.92
N PRO A 116 14.59 -2.96 3.49
CA PRO A 116 13.93 -2.00 2.58
C PRO A 116 13.50 -2.59 1.23
N SER A 117 14.29 -3.50 0.67
CA SER A 117 13.99 -4.18 -0.59
C SER A 117 12.85 -5.20 -0.47
N LEU A 118 12.59 -5.70 0.74
CA LEU A 118 11.44 -6.55 1.03
C LEU A 118 10.16 -5.71 1.09
N VAL A 119 10.22 -4.53 1.70
CA VAL A 119 9.09 -3.57 1.69
C VAL A 119 8.69 -3.23 0.28
N GLN A 120 9.67 -2.88 -0.56
CA GLN A 120 9.40 -2.46 -1.93
C GLN A 120 9.00 -3.64 -2.82
N GLY A 121 9.66 -4.79 -2.68
CA GLY A 121 9.35 -5.99 -3.45
C GLY A 121 7.97 -6.58 -3.19
N ILE A 122 7.51 -6.51 -1.94
CA ILE A 122 6.14 -6.86 -1.55
C ILE A 122 5.19 -5.74 -1.95
N GLY A 123 5.24 -4.61 -1.26
CA GLY A 123 4.20 -3.59 -1.30
C GLY A 123 4.23 -2.70 -2.55
N GLY A 124 5.38 -2.50 -3.20
CA GLY A 124 5.47 -1.66 -4.40
C GLY A 124 4.74 -2.22 -5.62
N ARG A 125 4.48 -3.53 -5.62
CA ARG A 125 3.84 -4.27 -6.73
C ARG A 125 2.44 -4.80 -6.39
N MET A 126 2.03 -4.65 -5.14
CA MET A 126 0.80 -5.24 -4.60
C MET A 126 -0.42 -4.32 -4.82
N SER A 127 -1.58 -4.94 -5.06
CA SER A 127 -2.89 -4.28 -5.03
C SER A 127 -3.46 -4.31 -3.60
N GLY A 128 -4.69 -3.84 -3.36
CA GLY A 128 -5.33 -4.03 -2.06
C GLY A 128 -5.52 -5.53 -1.78
N LEU A 129 -4.95 -6.06 -0.70
CA LEU A 129 -5.06 -7.47 -0.34
C LEU A 129 -6.18 -7.64 0.69
N VAL A 130 -7.21 -8.43 0.36
CA VAL A 130 -8.36 -8.69 1.24
C VAL A 130 -8.16 -9.99 2.01
N SER A 131 -7.72 -11.04 1.33
CA SER A 131 -7.38 -12.33 1.95
C SER A 131 -6.35 -13.07 1.10
N THR A 132 -5.64 -14.01 1.73
CA THR A 132 -4.54 -14.71 1.10
C THR A 132 -4.34 -16.09 1.71
N THR A 133 -3.87 -17.04 0.90
CA THR A 133 -3.41 -18.34 1.37
C THR A 133 -1.90 -18.28 1.63
N PRO A 134 -1.40 -18.68 2.82
CA PRO A 134 0.03 -18.67 3.09
C PRO A 134 0.76 -19.77 2.31
N TYR A 135 1.91 -19.42 1.74
CA TYR A 135 2.78 -20.35 1.02
C TYR A 135 4.08 -20.57 1.78
N PRO A 136 4.43 -21.82 2.14
CA PRO A 136 5.70 -22.10 2.81
C PRO A 136 6.94 -21.61 2.03
N SER A 137 6.90 -21.61 0.70
CA SER A 137 7.99 -21.07 -0.12
C SER A 137 8.14 -19.56 -0.01
N VAL A 138 7.02 -18.82 0.03
CA VAL A 138 7.03 -17.35 0.14
C VAL A 138 7.45 -16.93 1.54
N ILE A 139 6.91 -17.59 2.57
CA ILE A 139 7.31 -17.39 3.97
C ILE A 139 8.82 -17.59 4.14
N ARG A 140 9.38 -18.69 3.63
CA ARG A 140 10.83 -18.92 3.69
C ARG A 140 11.64 -17.81 3.04
N ARG A 141 11.25 -17.34 1.85
CA ARG A 141 11.97 -16.23 1.17
C ARG A 141 11.91 -14.92 1.97
N ILE A 142 10.79 -14.66 2.66
CA ILE A 142 10.64 -13.50 3.56
C ILE A 142 11.58 -13.63 4.75
N GLU A 143 11.60 -14.79 5.41
CA GLU A 143 12.45 -15.05 6.59
C GLU A 143 13.94 -15.05 6.25
N GLU A 144 14.33 -15.66 5.12
CA GLU A 144 15.71 -15.62 4.60
C GLU A 144 16.18 -14.19 4.29
N ALA A 145 15.24 -13.29 3.95
CA ALA A 145 15.50 -11.87 3.75
C ALA A 145 15.38 -11.02 5.03
N GLY A 146 15.26 -11.66 6.21
CA GLY A 146 15.19 -10.99 7.51
C GLY A 146 13.80 -10.50 7.93
N GLY A 147 12.76 -10.86 7.17
CA GLY A 147 11.36 -10.58 7.55
C GLY A 147 10.81 -11.58 8.57
N ILE A 148 9.70 -11.22 9.20
CA ILE A 148 8.95 -12.04 10.14
C ILE A 148 7.52 -12.15 9.63
N VAL A 149 7.04 -13.36 9.39
CA VAL A 149 5.63 -13.62 9.06
C VAL A 149 4.88 -13.84 10.37
N VAL A 150 3.90 -12.98 10.67
CA VAL A 150 3.25 -12.95 12.00
C VAL A 150 2.33 -14.15 12.19
N TYR A 151 1.62 -14.54 11.13
CA TYR A 151 0.61 -15.61 11.17
C TYR A 151 0.83 -16.64 10.04
N PRO A 152 1.94 -17.41 10.08
CA PRO A 152 2.37 -18.25 8.96
C PRO A 152 1.40 -19.38 8.62
N GLU A 153 0.60 -19.83 9.58
CA GLU A 153 -0.38 -20.91 9.38
C GLU A 153 -1.68 -20.43 8.72
N THR A 154 -2.06 -19.17 8.91
CA THR A 154 -3.35 -18.64 8.47
C THR A 154 -3.25 -17.60 7.37
N GLY A 155 -2.11 -16.93 7.22
CA GLY A 155 -1.97 -15.78 6.32
C GLY A 155 -2.83 -14.59 6.75
N ALA A 156 -3.18 -14.49 8.03
CA ALA A 156 -4.02 -13.39 8.53
C ALA A 156 -3.37 -12.03 8.27
N ILE A 157 -4.21 -11.06 7.90
CA ILE A 157 -3.86 -9.67 7.70
C ILE A 157 -4.42 -8.91 8.90
N ASP A 158 -3.51 -8.55 9.80
CA ASP A 158 -3.78 -7.82 11.03
C ASP A 158 -2.57 -6.92 11.33
N GLN A 159 -2.79 -5.62 11.14
CA GLN A 159 -1.78 -4.57 11.21
C GLN A 159 -1.56 -4.13 12.65
N VAL A 160 -2.60 -4.23 13.48
CA VAL A 160 -2.53 -3.91 14.92
C VAL A 160 -1.64 -4.94 15.64
N GLY A 161 -1.90 -6.23 15.40
CA GLY A 161 -1.07 -7.33 15.92
C GLY A 161 0.34 -7.32 15.32
N GLY A 162 0.49 -6.96 14.05
CA GLY A 162 1.79 -6.74 13.42
C GLY A 162 2.61 -5.64 14.09
N ALA A 163 2.00 -4.49 14.37
CA ALA A 163 2.64 -3.39 15.08
C ALA A 163 3.03 -3.79 16.52
N ALA A 164 2.12 -4.46 17.23
CA ALA A 164 2.38 -4.98 18.57
C ALA A 164 3.59 -5.91 18.59
N ARG A 165 3.65 -6.84 17.63
CA ARG A 165 4.74 -7.79 17.51
C ARG A 165 6.04 -7.10 17.12
N ALA A 166 6.04 -6.14 16.21
CA ALA A 166 7.24 -5.39 15.83
C ALA A 166 7.87 -4.67 17.04
N ILE A 167 7.05 -4.08 17.91
CA ILE A 167 7.54 -3.45 19.15
C ILE A 167 8.13 -4.49 20.10
N ALA A 168 7.49 -5.67 20.23
CA ALA A 168 8.00 -6.76 21.07
C ALA A 168 9.35 -7.31 20.58
N GLU A 169 9.61 -7.26 19.27
CA GLU A 169 10.91 -7.60 18.66
C GLU A 169 11.97 -6.49 18.83
N GLY A 170 11.60 -5.34 19.40
CA GLY A 170 12.52 -4.25 19.76
C GLY A 170 12.66 -3.16 18.70
N PHE A 171 11.83 -3.16 17.66
CA PHE A 171 11.81 -2.06 16.67
C PHE A 171 11.21 -0.78 17.27
N THR A 172 11.73 0.37 16.85
CA THR A 172 11.39 1.68 17.42
C THR A 172 10.90 2.67 16.36
N GLY A 173 11.48 2.63 15.16
CA GLY A 173 11.14 3.41 13.99
C GLY A 173 10.21 2.63 13.05
N ILE A 174 9.02 2.27 13.53
CA ILE A 174 8.10 1.42 12.77
C ILE A 174 7.23 2.27 11.85
N ALA A 175 7.04 1.81 10.61
CA ALA A 175 5.97 2.26 9.73
C ALA A 175 4.99 1.12 9.41
N THR A 176 3.72 1.45 9.21
CA THR A 176 2.69 0.48 8.81
C THR A 176 1.82 1.05 7.71
N THR A 177 1.41 0.19 6.77
CA THR A 177 0.34 0.51 5.83
C THR A 177 -0.98 -0.02 6.35
N VAL A 178 -2.03 0.79 6.31
CA VAL A 178 -3.39 0.43 6.77
C VAL A 178 -4.40 0.75 5.70
N ALA A 179 -5.30 -0.19 5.43
CA ALA A 179 -6.43 0.00 4.51
C ALA A 179 -7.74 0.28 5.26
N LEU A 180 -7.81 -0.09 6.54
CA LEU A 180 -8.98 0.01 7.39
C LEU A 180 -8.81 1.16 8.40
N PRO A 181 -9.78 2.10 8.51
CA PRO A 181 -9.72 3.19 9.49
C PRO A 181 -9.60 2.69 10.94
N GLU A 182 -10.30 1.61 11.29
CA GLU A 182 -10.29 1.03 12.64
C GLU A 182 -8.89 0.55 13.07
N ASP A 183 -8.11 0.00 12.13
CA ASP A 183 -6.72 -0.39 12.38
C ASP A 183 -5.86 0.84 12.62
N ALA A 184 -6.08 1.91 11.84
CA ALA A 184 -5.36 3.17 11.99
C ALA A 184 -5.61 3.78 13.38
N GLU A 185 -6.87 3.85 13.81
CA GLU A 185 -7.27 4.36 15.12
C GLU A 185 -6.69 3.53 16.27
N ALA A 186 -6.79 2.20 16.17
CA ALA A 186 -6.25 1.29 17.16
C ALA A 186 -4.73 1.44 17.30
N ILE A 187 -3.99 1.46 16.18
CA ILE A 187 -2.54 1.64 16.19
C ILE A 187 -2.18 3.02 16.73
N ARG A 188 -2.87 4.09 16.33
CA ARG A 188 -2.60 5.43 16.85
C ARG A 188 -2.80 5.52 18.37
N GLY A 189 -3.85 4.89 18.89
CA GLY A 189 -4.16 4.87 20.32
C GLY A 189 -3.17 4.05 21.16
N LEU A 190 -2.77 2.88 20.66
CA LEU A 190 -1.88 1.95 21.38
C LEU A 190 -0.39 2.28 21.19
N TYR A 191 -0.02 2.72 19.99
CA TYR A 191 1.36 2.85 19.53
C TYR A 191 1.58 4.19 18.83
N PRO A 192 1.47 5.33 19.55
CA PRO A 192 1.42 6.67 18.96
C PRO A 192 2.69 7.06 18.17
N ASN A 193 3.80 6.34 18.35
CA ASN A 193 5.05 6.57 17.63
C ASN A 193 5.14 5.83 16.29
N VAL A 194 4.23 4.91 15.96
CA VAL A 194 4.22 4.22 14.67
C VAL A 194 3.85 5.22 13.57
N LEU A 195 4.60 5.23 12.46
CA LEU A 195 4.24 5.99 11.26
C LEU A 195 3.12 5.26 10.52
N ILE A 196 1.94 5.85 10.43
CA ILE A 196 0.77 5.23 9.80
C ILE A 196 0.56 5.81 8.40
N ILE A 197 0.53 4.94 7.39
CA ILE A 197 0.21 5.30 6.00
C ILE A 197 -1.12 4.69 5.59
N GLY A 198 -2.12 5.55 5.40
CA GLY A 198 -3.44 5.19 4.85
C GLY A 198 -3.37 4.89 3.36
N VAL A 199 -3.68 3.66 2.98
CA VAL A 199 -3.66 3.17 1.60
C VAL A 199 -5.03 2.65 1.18
N HIS A 200 -5.20 2.40 -0.12
CA HIS A 200 -6.41 1.75 -0.64
C HIS A 200 -7.73 2.47 -0.31
N THR A 201 -7.72 3.80 -0.41
CA THR A 201 -8.78 4.68 0.12
C THR A 201 -9.99 4.89 -0.79
N THR A 202 -9.96 4.36 -2.02
CA THR A 202 -11.05 4.52 -2.99
C THR A 202 -12.37 3.98 -2.44
N GLY A 203 -13.43 4.78 -2.43
CA GLY A 203 -14.76 4.34 -1.96
C GLY A 203 -14.88 4.19 -0.45
N LEU A 204 -13.99 4.81 0.33
CA LEU A 204 -14.26 5.08 1.75
C LEU A 204 -15.41 6.08 1.86
N THR A 205 -16.30 5.86 2.82
CA THR A 205 -17.31 6.83 3.23
C THR A 205 -16.66 8.07 3.86
N VAL A 206 -17.44 9.13 4.05
CA VAL A 206 -16.97 10.37 4.71
C VAL A 206 -16.48 10.09 6.13
N ASP A 207 -17.20 9.27 6.90
CA ASP A 207 -16.86 8.96 8.28
C ASP A 207 -15.58 8.09 8.35
N GLU A 208 -15.48 7.07 7.50
CA GLU A 208 -14.26 6.25 7.39
C GLU A 208 -13.05 7.09 6.96
N ALA A 209 -13.24 7.98 5.99
CA ALA A 209 -12.20 8.89 5.53
C ALA A 209 -11.75 9.85 6.64
N GLN A 210 -12.70 10.41 7.41
CA GLN A 210 -12.39 11.26 8.54
C GLN A 210 -11.56 10.53 9.60
N ALA A 211 -12.00 9.33 10.00
CA ALA A 211 -11.30 8.49 10.97
C ALA A 211 -9.87 8.18 10.52
N LEU A 212 -9.69 7.76 9.26
CA LEU A 212 -8.37 7.46 8.71
C LEU A 212 -7.46 8.69 8.69
N VAL A 213 -7.99 9.86 8.29
CA VAL A 213 -7.21 11.11 8.20
C VAL A 213 -6.81 11.65 9.57
N GLU A 214 -7.61 11.42 10.60
CA GLU A 214 -7.28 11.80 11.98
C GLU A 214 -6.19 10.91 12.58
N ALA A 215 -6.16 9.63 12.24
CA ALA A 215 -5.21 8.68 12.80
C ALA A 215 -3.88 8.62 12.03
N ALA A 216 -3.89 8.80 10.71
CA ALA A 216 -2.71 8.57 9.85
C ALA A 216 -1.71 9.74 9.81
N ASP A 217 -0.45 9.44 9.55
CA ASP A 217 0.60 10.44 9.27
C ASP A 217 0.64 10.83 7.80
N LEU A 218 0.40 9.84 6.93
CA LEU A 218 0.34 9.98 5.49
C LEU A 218 -0.94 9.31 4.97
N VAL A 219 -1.62 9.92 4.01
CA VAL A 219 -2.78 9.29 3.36
C VAL A 219 -2.68 9.43 1.84
N THR A 220 -2.83 8.32 1.15
CA THR A 220 -2.95 8.30 -0.32
C THR A 220 -4.40 8.57 -0.71
N ALA A 221 -4.63 9.45 -1.68
CA ALA A 221 -5.97 9.97 -1.97
C ALA A 221 -6.60 9.41 -3.26
N CYS A 222 -6.18 8.20 -3.68
CA CYS A 222 -6.58 7.42 -4.87
C CYS A 222 -7.74 8.01 -5.70
N ALA A 223 -8.88 7.33 -5.77
CA ALA A 223 -10.11 7.88 -6.35
C ALA A 223 -11.09 8.31 -5.26
N SER A 224 -10.61 8.55 -4.03
CA SER A 224 -11.44 8.92 -2.89
C SER A 224 -11.77 10.41 -2.92
N GLY A 225 -13.03 10.74 -3.13
CA GLY A 225 -13.53 12.11 -2.99
C GLY A 225 -13.37 12.61 -1.55
N PRO A 226 -13.90 11.88 -0.54
CA PRO A 226 -13.82 12.29 0.86
C PRO A 226 -12.40 12.54 1.38
N ILE A 227 -11.44 11.66 1.07
CA ILE A 227 -10.05 11.89 1.49
C ILE A 227 -9.48 13.17 0.86
N ARG A 228 -9.76 13.44 -0.41
CA ARG A 228 -9.26 14.67 -1.08
C ARG A 228 -9.82 15.93 -0.45
N GLU A 229 -11.10 15.91 -0.05
CA GLU A 229 -11.75 17.05 0.58
C GLU A 229 -11.27 17.28 2.02
N ILE A 230 -11.19 16.20 2.82
CA ILE A 230 -10.84 16.27 4.24
C ILE A 230 -9.34 16.45 4.43
N ALA A 231 -8.52 15.54 3.87
CA ALA A 231 -7.08 15.58 4.03
C ALA A 231 -6.47 16.77 3.27
N GLY A 232 -6.97 17.05 2.07
CA GLY A 232 -6.39 18.07 1.19
C GLY A 232 -6.33 19.46 1.80
N VAL A 233 -7.37 19.89 2.53
CA VAL A 233 -7.39 21.23 3.15
C VAL A 233 -6.61 21.31 4.47
N ARG A 234 -6.26 20.16 5.05
CA ARG A 234 -5.56 20.02 6.34
C ARG A 234 -4.09 19.64 6.19
N ALA A 235 -3.70 19.10 5.05
CA ALA A 235 -2.37 18.57 4.81
C ALA A 235 -1.28 19.64 4.95
N LEU A 236 -0.15 19.26 5.53
CA LEU A 236 1.03 20.12 5.68
C LEU A 236 1.86 20.18 4.39
N ILE A 237 1.83 19.10 3.61
CA ILE A 237 2.42 19.00 2.28
C ILE A 237 1.64 17.96 1.46
N GLN A 238 1.62 18.14 0.15
CA GLN A 238 1.07 17.20 -0.82
C GLN A 238 2.19 16.76 -1.77
N ALA A 239 2.34 15.46 -2.00
CA ALA A 239 3.19 14.90 -3.04
C ALA A 239 2.34 14.32 -4.18
N GLY A 240 2.65 14.70 -5.43
CA GLY A 240 1.89 14.31 -6.62
C GLY A 240 0.58 15.10 -6.81
N VAL A 241 0.01 15.05 -8.02
CA VAL A 241 -1.20 15.84 -8.39
C VAL A 241 -2.35 15.01 -8.97
N SER A 242 -2.06 13.82 -9.51
CA SER A 242 -3.10 12.93 -10.06
C SER A 242 -3.65 11.96 -9.02
N VAL A 243 -2.74 11.34 -8.25
CA VAL A 243 -3.05 10.50 -7.07
C VAL A 243 -2.19 11.02 -5.93
N PRO A 244 -2.65 12.06 -5.21
CA PRO A 244 -1.80 12.74 -4.24
C PRO A 244 -1.60 11.90 -2.97
N VAL A 245 -0.45 12.11 -2.34
CA VAL A 245 -0.18 11.70 -0.95
C VAL A 245 -0.17 12.95 -0.09
N PHE A 246 -0.99 12.95 0.95
CA PHE A 246 -1.10 14.04 1.91
C PHE A 246 -0.36 13.69 3.19
N ALA A 247 0.50 14.59 3.66
CA ALA A 247 1.05 14.49 5.00
C ALA A 247 0.17 15.23 6.00
N MET A 248 -0.31 14.50 7.00
CA MET A 248 -1.25 14.97 8.01
C MET A 248 -0.56 15.41 9.30
N THR A 249 0.66 14.91 9.54
CA THR A 249 1.47 15.20 10.74
C THR A 249 2.85 15.73 10.34
N GLU A 250 3.55 16.38 11.27
CA GLU A 250 4.95 16.80 11.03
C GLU A 250 5.84 15.59 10.74
N LYS A 251 5.62 14.44 11.40
CA LYS A 251 6.35 13.20 11.11
C LYS A 251 6.17 12.74 9.64
N GLY A 252 4.93 12.77 9.14
CA GLY A 252 4.65 12.47 7.73
C GLY A 252 5.26 13.50 6.76
N LYS A 253 5.30 14.77 7.15
CA LYS A 253 5.91 15.84 6.35
C LYS A 253 7.43 15.70 6.29
N GLU A 254 8.07 15.39 7.42
CA GLU A 254 9.52 15.22 7.52
C GLU A 254 10.04 14.15 6.57
N ILE A 255 9.41 12.96 6.52
CA ILE A 255 9.84 11.88 5.63
C ILE A 255 9.70 12.25 4.15
N LEU A 256 8.66 13.01 3.77
CA LEU A 256 8.50 13.49 2.40
C LEU A 256 9.55 14.55 2.03
N ILE A 257 9.81 15.51 2.93
CA ILE A 257 10.86 16.53 2.71
C ILE A 257 12.24 15.87 2.64
N GLU A 258 12.50 14.88 3.50
CA GLU A 258 13.77 14.18 3.49
C GLU A 258 13.97 13.38 2.20
N LYS A 259 12.91 12.76 1.68
CA LYS A 259 12.95 12.13 0.34
C LYS A 259 13.26 13.16 -0.75
N ILE A 260 12.62 14.32 -0.71
CA ILE A 260 12.91 15.41 -1.66
C ILE A 260 14.37 15.87 -1.53
N ARG A 261 14.88 16.02 -0.31
CA ARG A 261 16.23 16.50 -0.03
C ARG A 261 17.31 15.55 -0.54
N GLN A 262 17.08 14.24 -0.46
CA GLN A 262 18.03 13.21 -0.90
C GLN A 262 17.81 12.75 -2.35
N SER A 263 16.71 13.15 -3.00
CA SER A 263 16.43 12.80 -4.39
C SER A 263 17.27 13.65 -5.35
N ASP A 264 17.73 13.02 -6.44
CA ASP A 264 18.37 13.69 -7.56
C ASP A 264 17.36 14.28 -8.57
N GLU A 265 16.06 14.02 -8.37
CA GLU A 265 15.02 14.53 -9.26
C GLU A 265 14.72 16.02 -9.00
N PRO A 266 14.59 16.85 -10.04
CA PRO A 266 14.19 18.23 -9.87
C PRO A 266 12.74 18.30 -9.38
N VAL A 267 12.51 19.06 -8.31
CA VAL A 267 11.18 19.30 -7.74
C VAL A 267 10.79 20.77 -7.81
N LEU A 268 9.48 21.05 -7.96
CA LEU A 268 8.92 22.39 -7.80
C LEU A 268 8.26 22.50 -6.42
N ILE A 269 8.79 23.36 -5.56
CA ILE A 269 8.18 23.69 -4.26
C ILE A 269 7.67 25.11 -4.33
N LYS A 270 6.37 25.27 -4.11
CA LYS A 270 5.72 26.58 -4.06
C LYS A 270 4.57 26.55 -3.05
N PRO A 271 4.46 27.56 -2.16
CA PRO A 271 3.27 27.72 -1.33
C PRO A 271 2.00 27.82 -2.19
N THR A 272 0.99 27.00 -1.88
CA THR A 272 -0.29 26.95 -2.58
C THR A 272 -1.40 26.53 -1.64
N LYS A 273 -2.66 26.74 -2.04
CA LYS A 273 -3.80 26.07 -1.40
C LYS A 273 -3.84 24.61 -1.85
N LEU A 274 -4.14 23.73 -0.90
CA LEU A 274 -4.32 22.30 -1.12
C LEU A 274 -5.81 21.92 -0.98
N PRO A 275 -6.27 20.84 -1.64
CA PRO A 275 -5.51 19.98 -2.54
C PRO A 275 -5.21 20.66 -3.90
N ALA A 276 -3.97 20.49 -4.38
CA ALA A 276 -3.57 20.99 -5.70
C ALA A 276 -3.78 19.90 -6.76
N GLY A 277 -4.68 20.14 -7.72
CA GLY A 277 -4.96 19.21 -8.81
C GLY A 277 -4.09 19.44 -10.05
N GLY A 278 -3.85 18.38 -10.82
CA GLY A 278 -3.08 18.41 -12.08
C GLY A 278 -3.94 18.43 -13.36
N GLY A 279 -5.26 18.59 -13.24
CA GLY A 279 -6.22 18.48 -14.35
C GLY A 279 -6.47 17.04 -14.83
N ILE A 280 -5.65 16.07 -14.41
CA ILE A 280 -5.77 14.65 -14.72
C ILE A 280 -5.81 13.87 -13.40
N GLN A 281 -6.90 13.16 -13.15
CA GLN A 281 -7.15 12.40 -11.91
C GLN A 281 -8.04 11.18 -12.20
N PRO A 282 -8.20 10.24 -11.25
CA PRO A 282 -9.19 9.17 -11.39
C PRO A 282 -10.61 9.72 -11.55
N GLU A 283 -11.46 9.01 -12.32
CA GLU A 283 -12.82 9.44 -12.61
C GLU A 283 -13.83 8.28 -12.53
N PRO A 284 -14.96 8.45 -11.82
CA PRO A 284 -15.24 9.52 -10.86
C PRO A 284 -14.33 9.45 -9.62
N LEU A 285 -14.28 10.55 -8.88
CA LEU A 285 -13.93 10.49 -7.46
C LEU A 285 -15.18 10.06 -6.70
N ILE A 286 -15.04 9.05 -5.84
CA ILE A 286 -16.12 8.39 -5.11
C ILE A 286 -15.88 8.39 -3.62
#